data_AF-A0A245ZNH6-F1
#
_entry.id   AF-A0A245ZNH6-F1
#
_cell.length_a   1.000
_cell.length_b   1.000
_cell.length_c   1.000
_cell.angle_alpha   90.00
_cell.angle_beta   90.00
_cell.angle_gamma   90.00
#
_symmetry.space_group_name_H-M   'P 1'
#
loop_
_entity.id
_entity.type
_entity.pdbx_description
1 polymer ?
#
loop_
_entity_poly.entity_id
_entity_poly.type
_entity_poly.pdbx_seq_one_letter_code
_entity_poly.pdbx_strand_id
1 'polypeptide(L)'
;MAVLAHTTGAPKRASILDAVLARFDAAAGAPDDSWEELHARWLVARDAAKAAERHYLTTVDGTPACDRAGRTRDATFEWMNAIEGRMLATPAPHQRALLWKIEYALRNDEDEGSTIAWSFEHIAPIVADARRMLGEARS
;
A
#
# COMPACT_ATOMS: atom_id res chain seq x y z
N MET A 1 16.40 -25.88 49.42
CA MET A 1 16.14 -24.49 49.00
C MET A 1 15.92 -24.48 47.50
N ALA A 2 14.67 -24.34 47.06
CA ALA A 2 14.32 -24.24 45.65
C ALA A 2 14.17 -22.76 45.28
N VAL A 3 15.01 -22.27 44.38
CA VAL A 3 14.89 -20.93 43.80
C VAL A 3 14.01 -21.06 42.56
N LEU A 4 12.79 -20.55 42.65
CA LEU A 4 11.85 -20.47 41.54
C LEU A 4 12.38 -19.44 40.52
N ALA A 5 12.64 -19.92 39.30
CA ALA A 5 12.89 -19.08 38.14
C ALA A 5 11.59 -18.35 37.77
N HIS A 6 11.56 -17.04 37.97
CA HIS A 6 10.55 -16.18 37.34
C HIS A 6 10.97 -15.90 35.89
N THR A 7 10.63 -16.80 34.98
CA THR A 7 10.50 -16.46 33.56
C THR A 7 9.18 -15.72 33.36
N THR A 8 9.17 -14.41 33.56
CA THR A 8 8.07 -13.55 33.10
C THR A 8 8.25 -13.27 31.61
N GLY A 9 7.87 -14.26 30.80
CA GLY A 9 7.57 -14.05 29.38
C GLY A 9 6.29 -13.22 29.26
N ALA A 10 6.39 -11.91 29.46
CA ALA A 10 5.35 -11.00 28.98
C ALA A 10 5.35 -11.11 27.45
N PRO A 11 4.21 -11.38 26.78
CA PRO A 11 4.16 -11.29 25.34
C PRO A 11 4.56 -9.87 24.97
N LYS A 12 5.68 -9.70 24.25
CA LYS A 12 6.03 -8.44 23.60
C LYS A 12 4.77 -8.05 22.84
N ARG A 13 4.10 -6.95 23.24
CA ARG A 13 3.00 -6.39 22.46
C ARG A 13 3.56 -6.27 21.06
N ALA A 14 3.06 -7.10 20.14
CA ALA A 14 3.42 -7.01 18.74
C ALA A 14 3.30 -5.53 18.38
N SER A 15 4.41 -4.95 17.94
CA SER A 15 4.39 -3.54 17.62
C SER A 15 3.35 -3.32 16.53
N ILE A 16 2.75 -2.12 16.47
CA ILE A 16 1.84 -1.78 15.36
C ILE A 16 2.53 -2.09 14.02
N LEU A 17 3.86 -1.93 13.96
CA LEU A 17 4.69 -2.34 12.84
C LEU A 17 4.64 -3.86 12.59
N ASP A 18 4.78 -4.72 13.60
CA ASP A 18 4.63 -6.18 13.43
C ASP A 18 3.23 -6.58 12.97
N ALA A 19 2.19 -5.86 13.42
CA ALA A 19 0.81 -6.08 12.99
C ALA A 19 0.53 -5.57 11.56
N VAL A 20 1.22 -4.50 11.14
CA VAL A 20 1.18 -3.96 9.77
C VAL A 20 1.96 -4.86 8.82
N LEU A 21 3.15 -5.31 9.22
CA LEU A 21 3.98 -6.25 8.46
C LEU A 21 3.35 -7.65 8.38
N ALA A 22 2.73 -8.15 9.45
CA ALA A 22 1.98 -9.41 9.38
C ALA A 22 0.75 -9.29 8.45
N ARG A 23 0.14 -8.09 8.37
CA ARG A 23 -0.89 -7.80 7.36
C ARG A 23 -0.31 -7.68 5.95
N PHE A 24 0.93 -7.21 5.80
CA PHE A 24 1.64 -7.15 4.52
C PHE A 24 1.83 -8.54 3.91
N ASP A 25 2.35 -9.50 4.69
CA ASP A 25 2.55 -10.89 4.22
C ASP A 25 1.22 -11.58 3.88
N ALA A 26 0.16 -11.33 4.65
CA ALA A 26 -1.17 -11.87 4.37
C ALA A 26 -1.84 -11.18 3.16
N ALA A 27 -1.54 -9.92 2.90
CA ALA A 27 -2.06 -9.13 1.78
C ALA A 27 -1.29 -9.42 0.47
N ALA A 28 -0.02 -9.81 0.53
CA ALA A 28 0.78 -10.12 -0.65
C ALA A 28 0.30 -11.36 -1.43
N GLY A 29 -0.60 -12.19 -0.88
CA GLY A 29 -0.76 -13.58 -1.30
C GLY A 29 -2.16 -14.07 -1.72
N ALA A 30 -2.88 -13.36 -2.58
CA ALA A 30 -3.98 -13.97 -3.34
C ALA A 30 -3.83 -13.63 -4.84
N PRO A 31 -3.38 -14.58 -5.68
CA PRO A 31 -3.13 -14.35 -7.11
C PRO A 31 -4.37 -13.90 -7.91
N ASP A 32 -5.57 -14.05 -7.34
CA ASP A 32 -6.86 -13.81 -8.00
C ASP A 32 -7.67 -12.66 -7.35
N ASP A 33 -7.06 -11.77 -6.58
CA ASP A 33 -7.79 -10.63 -5.99
C ASP A 33 -8.47 -9.79 -7.11
N SER A 34 -9.77 -9.57 -6.97
CA SER A 34 -10.53 -8.66 -7.83
C SER A 34 -10.06 -7.22 -7.67
N TRP A 35 -10.34 -6.37 -8.67
CA TRP A 35 -9.98 -4.95 -8.58
C TRP A 35 -10.67 -4.28 -7.37
N GLU A 36 -11.90 -4.67 -7.06
CA GLU A 36 -12.69 -4.16 -5.93
C GLU A 36 -12.07 -4.52 -4.58
N GLU A 37 -11.59 -5.75 -4.42
CA GLU A 37 -10.88 -6.19 -3.21
C GLU A 37 -9.56 -5.46 -3.05
N LEU A 38 -8.80 -5.29 -4.13
CA LEU A 38 -7.57 -4.50 -4.13
C LEU A 38 -7.86 -3.04 -3.78
N HIS A 39 -8.90 -2.43 -4.34
CA HIS A 39 -9.29 -1.05 -4.05
C HIS A 39 -9.73 -0.87 -2.59
N ALA A 40 -10.48 -1.80 -2.02
CA ALA A 40 -10.86 -1.78 -0.61
C ALA A 40 -9.62 -1.83 0.30
N ARG A 41 -8.64 -2.68 -0.04
CA ARG A 41 -7.37 -2.79 0.68
C ARG A 41 -6.49 -1.56 0.50
N TRP A 42 -6.48 -0.97 -0.69
CA TRP A 42 -5.77 0.28 -0.98
C TRP A 42 -6.28 1.43 -0.11
N LEU A 43 -7.60 1.55 0.08
CA LEU A 43 -8.17 2.58 0.97
C LEU A 43 -7.64 2.44 2.41
N VAL A 44 -7.56 1.21 2.93
CA VAL A 44 -6.99 0.95 4.26
C VAL A 44 -5.50 1.27 4.30
N ALA A 45 -4.74 0.86 3.27
CA ALA A 45 -3.30 1.12 3.18
C ALA A 45 -2.98 2.61 3.09
N ARG A 46 -3.72 3.34 2.26
CA ARG A 46 -3.61 4.80 2.12
C ARG A 46 -3.90 5.52 3.43
N ASP A 47 -4.96 5.13 4.13
CA ASP A 47 -5.32 5.78 5.40
C ASP A 47 -4.28 5.48 6.49
N ALA A 48 -3.70 4.27 6.49
CA ALA A 48 -2.59 3.90 7.36
C ALA A 48 -1.30 4.68 7.02
N ALA A 49 -0.94 4.80 5.74
CA ALA A 49 0.23 5.57 5.28
C ALA A 49 0.11 7.04 5.69
N LYS A 50 -1.06 7.66 5.47
CA LYS A 50 -1.34 9.03 5.92
C LYS A 50 -1.25 9.18 7.44
N ALA A 51 -1.68 8.18 8.21
CA ALA A 51 -1.56 8.21 9.66
C ALA A 51 -0.10 8.09 10.11
N ALA A 52 0.69 7.24 9.48
CA ALA A 52 2.11 7.07 9.75
C ALA A 52 2.91 8.32 9.37
N GLU A 53 2.62 8.96 8.22
CA GLU A 53 3.17 10.25 7.80
C GLU A 53 2.95 11.33 8.86
N ARG A 54 1.70 11.51 9.29
CA ARG A 54 1.36 12.50 10.33
C ARG A 54 2.10 12.22 11.64
N HIS A 55 2.25 10.95 12.01
CA HIS A 55 2.99 10.59 13.22
C HIS A 55 4.48 10.90 13.08
N TYR A 56 5.09 10.57 11.94
CA TYR A 56 6.48 10.89 11.64
C TYR A 56 6.74 12.39 11.70
N LEU A 57 5.95 13.21 11.00
CA LEU A 57 6.09 14.67 10.95
C LEU A 57 5.89 15.38 12.29
N THR A 58 5.29 14.71 13.28
CA THR A 58 5.07 15.24 14.63
C THR A 58 6.05 14.69 15.65
N THR A 59 6.96 13.80 15.25
CA THR A 59 7.96 13.19 16.13
C THR A 59 9.24 14.04 16.11
N VAL A 60 9.90 14.16 17.26
CA VAL A 60 11.13 14.95 17.40
C VAL A 60 12.29 14.26 16.67
N ASP A 61 12.89 14.98 15.72
CA ASP A 61 14.04 14.53 14.95
C ASP A 61 15.24 14.10 15.81
N GLY A 62 15.97 13.09 15.34
CA GLY A 62 17.16 12.57 16.01
C GLY A 62 16.88 11.70 17.23
N THR A 63 15.61 11.35 17.49
CA THR A 63 15.24 10.42 18.57
C THR A 63 15.02 9.00 18.05
N PRO A 64 15.23 7.95 18.89
CA PRO A 64 14.85 6.57 18.54
C PRO A 64 13.36 6.40 18.21
N ALA A 65 12.52 7.33 18.67
CA ALA A 65 11.11 7.40 18.31
C ALA A 65 10.92 7.88 16.86
N CYS A 66 11.68 8.90 16.41
CA CYS A 66 11.66 9.36 15.02
C CYS A 66 12.10 8.25 14.07
N ASP A 67 13.19 7.53 14.38
CA ASP A 67 13.64 6.39 13.57
C ASP A 67 12.57 5.30 13.42
N ARG A 68 11.82 5.05 14.50
CA ARG A 68 10.72 4.07 14.48
C ARG A 68 9.53 4.59 13.68
N ALA A 69 9.19 5.86 13.81
CA ALA A 69 8.13 6.50 13.04
C ALA A 69 8.46 6.51 11.54
N GLY A 70 9.71 6.82 11.17
CA GLY A 70 10.21 6.76 9.80
C GLY A 70 10.10 5.36 9.20
N ARG A 71 10.60 4.33 9.88
CA ARG A 71 10.43 2.94 9.42
C ARG A 71 8.97 2.51 9.27
N THR A 72 8.09 3.00 10.15
CA THR A 72 6.66 2.68 10.08
C THR A 72 6.00 3.37 8.89
N ARG A 73 6.34 4.64 8.66
CA ARG A 73 5.93 5.41 7.49
C ARG A 73 6.37 4.68 6.22
N ASP A 74 7.66 4.39 6.06
CA ASP A 74 8.19 3.75 4.86
C ASP A 74 7.50 2.41 4.58
N ALA A 75 7.35 1.55 5.59
CA ALA A 75 6.67 0.26 5.45
C ALA A 75 5.19 0.41 5.02
N THR A 76 4.48 1.43 5.52
CA THR A 76 3.09 1.68 5.10
C THR A 76 2.97 2.23 3.68
N PHE A 77 3.93 3.05 3.24
CA PHE A 77 3.99 3.52 1.84
C PHE A 77 4.36 2.38 0.89
N GLU A 78 5.34 1.55 1.23
CA GLU A 78 5.69 0.35 0.46
C GLU A 78 4.48 -0.58 0.29
N TRP A 79 3.69 -0.77 1.35
CA TRP A 79 2.46 -1.56 1.30
C TRP A 79 1.40 -0.96 0.37
N MET A 80 1.17 0.36 0.48
CA MET A 80 0.24 1.07 -0.38
C MET A 80 0.67 0.94 -1.85
N ASN A 81 1.93 1.22 -2.15
CA ASN A 81 2.50 1.17 -3.50
C ASN A 81 2.42 -0.24 -4.10
N ALA A 82 2.63 -1.29 -3.30
CA ALA A 82 2.48 -2.67 -3.75
C ALA A 82 1.04 -2.99 -4.17
N ILE A 83 0.03 -2.49 -3.45
CA ILE A 83 -1.37 -2.65 -3.82
C ILE A 83 -1.69 -1.85 -5.09
N GLU A 84 -1.17 -0.62 -5.21
CA GLU A 84 -1.35 0.22 -6.40
C GLU A 84 -0.82 -0.45 -7.66
N GLY A 85 0.39 -1.01 -7.62
CA GLY A 85 0.97 -1.76 -8.74
C GLY A 85 0.07 -2.92 -9.18
N ARG A 86 -0.48 -3.67 -8.21
CA ARG A 86 -1.44 -4.74 -8.49
C ARG A 86 -2.74 -4.23 -9.10
N MET A 87 -3.30 -3.14 -8.57
CA MET A 87 -4.51 -2.52 -9.13
C MET A 87 -4.32 -2.05 -10.57
N LEU A 88 -3.15 -1.51 -10.90
CA LEU A 88 -2.82 -1.08 -12.27
C LEU A 88 -2.73 -2.27 -13.22
N ALA A 89 -2.15 -3.39 -12.76
CA ALA A 89 -2.02 -4.63 -13.53
C ALA A 89 -3.36 -5.38 -13.71
N THR A 90 -4.26 -5.36 -12.72
CA THR A 90 -5.56 -6.04 -12.79
C THR A 90 -6.49 -5.35 -13.78
N PRO A 91 -7.12 -6.05 -14.75
CA PRO A 91 -8.04 -5.44 -15.70
C PRO A 91 -9.17 -4.66 -15.01
N ALA A 92 -9.49 -3.46 -15.50
CA ALA A 92 -10.52 -2.61 -14.91
C ALA A 92 -11.94 -3.17 -15.18
N PRO A 93 -12.67 -3.70 -14.19
CA PRO A 93 -13.94 -4.38 -14.46
C PRO A 93 -15.04 -3.46 -15.02
N HIS A 94 -14.94 -2.15 -14.74
CA HIS A 94 -15.95 -1.14 -15.10
C HIS A 94 -15.33 0.26 -15.24
N GLN A 95 -16.06 1.20 -15.83
CA GLN A 95 -15.60 2.58 -16.12
C GLN A 95 -15.00 3.30 -14.91
N ARG A 96 -15.56 3.11 -13.71
CA ARG A 96 -15.04 3.72 -12.48
C ARG A 96 -13.62 3.26 -12.11
N ALA A 97 -13.28 2.01 -12.43
CA ALA A 97 -11.95 1.45 -12.16
C ALA A 97 -10.94 2.01 -13.18
N LEU A 98 -11.35 2.12 -14.44
CA LEU A 98 -10.55 2.78 -15.48
C LEU A 98 -10.29 4.25 -15.12
N LEU A 99 -11.32 4.98 -14.68
CA LEU A 99 -11.18 6.36 -14.26
C LEU A 99 -10.20 6.50 -13.09
N TRP A 100 -10.28 5.63 -12.08
CA TRP A 100 -9.31 5.62 -10.98
C TRP A 100 -7.87 5.44 -11.50
N LYS A 101 -7.63 4.52 -12.46
CA LYS A 101 -6.29 4.32 -13.02
C LYS A 101 -5.78 5.53 -13.79
N ILE A 102 -6.67 6.19 -14.55
CA ILE A 102 -6.34 7.42 -15.29
C ILE A 102 -6.02 8.55 -14.31
N GLU A 103 -6.86 8.77 -13.30
CA GLU A 103 -6.64 9.78 -12.26
C GLU A 103 -5.33 9.53 -11.50
N TYR A 104 -5.02 8.26 -11.21
CA TYR A 104 -3.76 7.87 -10.60
C TYR A 104 -2.55 8.20 -11.50
N ALA A 105 -2.60 7.83 -12.78
CA ALA A 105 -1.52 8.13 -13.73
C ALA A 105 -1.33 9.64 -13.97
N LEU A 106 -2.40 10.42 -13.81
CA LEU A 106 -2.37 11.89 -13.97
C LEU A 106 -2.08 12.64 -12.67
N ARG A 107 -1.85 11.95 -11.54
CA ARG A 107 -1.39 12.64 -10.33
C ARG A 107 -0.01 13.23 -10.59
N ASN A 108 0.03 14.55 -10.71
CA ASN A 108 1.26 15.30 -10.55
C ASN A 108 1.55 15.39 -9.05
N ASP A 109 2.54 14.62 -8.63
CA ASP A 109 3.12 14.79 -7.30
C ASP A 109 4.04 16.01 -7.32
N GLU A 110 3.46 17.20 -7.15
CA GLU A 110 4.25 18.36 -6.74
C GLU A 110 4.76 18.22 -5.29
N ASP A 111 4.21 17.28 -4.49
CA ASP A 111 4.56 17.08 -3.08
C ASP A 111 5.09 15.68 -2.69
N GLU A 112 4.90 14.63 -3.50
CA GLU A 112 5.17 13.23 -3.05
C GLU A 112 5.95 12.34 -4.03
N GLY A 113 6.77 12.88 -4.94
CA GLY A 113 7.83 12.10 -5.61
C GLY A 113 7.44 10.74 -6.22
N SER A 114 6.18 10.51 -6.63
CA SER A 114 5.82 9.28 -7.34
C SER A 114 6.44 9.30 -8.73
N THR A 115 7.41 8.42 -8.92
CA THR A 115 8.04 8.12 -10.20
C THR A 115 7.15 7.27 -11.11
N ILE A 116 5.95 6.89 -10.65
CA ILE A 116 5.05 5.95 -11.36
C ILE A 116 4.34 6.64 -12.53
N ALA A 117 4.20 7.97 -12.52
CA ALA A 117 3.39 8.74 -13.47
C ALA A 117 3.79 8.60 -14.96
N TRP A 118 4.92 7.95 -15.32
CA TRP A 118 5.40 7.97 -16.71
C TRP A 118 6.01 6.67 -17.25
N SER A 119 5.96 5.54 -16.53
CA SER A 119 6.51 4.30 -17.11
C SER A 119 5.50 3.66 -18.08
N PHE A 120 5.99 3.25 -19.26
CA PHE A 120 5.19 2.56 -20.27
C PHE A 120 4.47 1.32 -19.72
N GLU A 121 5.05 0.69 -18.70
CA GLU A 121 4.50 -0.49 -18.01
C GLU A 121 3.17 -0.20 -17.29
N HIS A 122 2.93 1.04 -16.86
CA HIS A 122 1.67 1.44 -16.22
C HIS A 122 0.64 2.00 -17.21
N ILE A 123 1.09 2.68 -18.27
CA ILE A 123 0.18 3.26 -19.28
C ILE A 123 -0.42 2.19 -20.19
N ALA A 124 0.36 1.17 -20.58
CA ALA A 124 -0.11 0.13 -21.50
C ALA A 124 -1.35 -0.64 -20.98
N PRO A 125 -1.41 -1.09 -19.71
CA PRO A 125 -2.63 -1.67 -19.13
C PRO A 125 -3.84 -0.73 -19.16
N ILE A 126 -3.65 0.57 -18.91
CA ILE A 126 -4.74 1.57 -18.92
C ILE A 126 -5.33 1.71 -20.32
N VAL A 127 -4.46 1.80 -21.34
CA VAL A 127 -4.89 1.85 -22.75
C VAL A 127 -5.60 0.56 -23.16
N ALA A 128 -5.11 -0.60 -22.72
CA ALA A 128 -5.74 -1.89 -22.99
C ALA A 128 -7.16 -1.96 -22.38
N ASP A 129 -7.33 -1.50 -21.14
CA ASP A 129 -8.64 -1.42 -20.49
C ASP A 129 -9.59 -0.46 -21.21
N ALA A 130 -9.11 0.71 -21.64
CA ALA A 130 -9.90 1.65 -22.42
C ALA A 130 -10.38 1.05 -23.74
N ARG A 131 -9.49 0.40 -24.51
CA ARG A 131 -9.83 -0.29 -25.76
C ARG A 131 -10.86 -1.39 -25.54
N ARG A 132 -10.75 -2.17 -24.46
CA ARG A 132 -11.75 -3.19 -24.11
C ARG A 132 -13.12 -2.57 -23.81
N MET A 133 -13.17 -1.46 -23.08
CA MET A 133 -14.43 -0.77 -22.78
C MET A 133 -15.06 -0.10 -24.01
N LEU A 134 -14.27 0.27 -25.00
CA LEU A 134 -14.73 0.75 -26.31
C LEU A 134 -15.15 -0.39 -27.25
N GLY A 135 -14.94 -1.66 -26.86
CA GLY A 135 -15.23 -2.83 -27.71
C GLY A 135 -14.19 -3.09 -28.80
N GLU A 136 -13.02 -2.44 -28.74
CA GLU A 136 -11.95 -2.53 -29.74
C GLU A 136 -11.02 -3.73 -29.49
N ALA A 137 -10.89 -4.17 -28.24
CA ALA A 137 -10.15 -5.36 -27.88
C ALA A 137 -11.12 -6.54 -27.66
N ARG A 138 -11.03 -7.57 -28.50
CA ARG A 138 -11.75 -8.84 -28.28
C ARG A 138 -11.03 -9.65 -27.20
N SER A 139 -11.83 -10.24 -26.32
CA SER A 139 -11.46 -11.19 -25.26
C SER A 139 -10.51 -12.29 -25.72
#